data_AF-A0A920JAQ1-F1
#
_entry.id   AF-A0A920JAQ1-F1
#
_cell.length_a   1.000
_cell.length_b   1.000
_cell.length_c   1.000
_cell.angle_alpha   90.00
_cell.angle_beta   90.00
_cell.angle_gamma   90.00
#
_symmetry.space_group_name_H-M   'P 1'
#
loop_
_entity.id
_entity.type
_entity.pdbx_description
1 polymer ?
#
loop_
_entity_poly.entity_id
_entity_poly.type
_entity_poly.pdbx_seq_one_letter_code
_entity_poly.pdbx_strand_id
1 'polypeptide(L)'
;MKENSSENKAPRTVIDRLRFIGPSAIVTGSVVGSGSIVMTPLLGAAAGFTLLWWLLLSIWTKPIIQAEISRYVVVTKKTFLEAFAEIPGPKTNINGKTTSWLVWFMFLGVLPAIIGMGGLVGAVAEAGTNLLPSINIEIWVVLSCLITWLILIRGSYSILENILLGMVLVFSLITLIIAFSMQSTSYELNTAQVFSGLNFSLPFEYLPLALAVFGFTE
;
A
#
# COMPACT_ATOMS: atom_id res chain seq x y z
N MET A 1 -40.94 -7.61 2.37
CA MET A 1 -39.55 -7.92 2.73
C MET A 1 -38.90 -6.63 3.18
N LYS A 2 -38.44 -6.57 4.43
CA LYS A 2 -38.07 -5.32 5.12
C LYS A 2 -36.81 -4.70 4.50
N GLU A 3 -37.02 -3.55 3.87
CA GLU A 3 -36.02 -2.59 3.43
C GLU A 3 -35.46 -1.90 4.68
N ASN A 4 -34.37 -2.43 5.24
CA ASN A 4 -33.59 -1.72 6.26
C ASN A 4 -32.55 -0.84 5.56
N SER A 5 -33.03 0.24 4.93
CA SER A 5 -32.19 1.37 4.55
C SER A 5 -31.82 2.13 5.83
N SER A 6 -30.70 1.74 6.44
CA SER A 6 -30.03 2.63 7.39
C SER A 6 -29.51 3.83 6.60
N GLU A 7 -30.35 4.86 6.44
CA GLU A 7 -29.92 6.20 6.06
C GLU A 7 -28.87 6.66 7.09
N ASN A 8 -27.60 6.43 6.77
CA ASN A 8 -26.48 6.94 7.54
C ASN A 8 -26.44 8.46 7.30
N LYS A 9 -27.19 9.21 8.11
CA LYS A 9 -27.19 10.68 8.06
C LYS A 9 -25.74 11.16 8.20
N ALA A 10 -25.26 11.92 7.22
CA ALA A 10 -23.90 12.44 7.22
C ALA A 10 -23.62 13.18 8.55
N PRO A 11 -22.52 12.85 9.25
CA PRO A 11 -22.26 13.36 10.60
C PRO A 11 -22.13 14.89 10.58
N ARG A 12 -23.07 15.55 11.27
CA ARG A 12 -23.17 17.01 11.33
C ARG A 12 -22.29 17.63 12.42
N THR A 13 -21.85 16.83 13.39
CA THR A 13 -21.09 17.29 14.58
C THR A 13 -19.67 16.75 14.56
N VAL A 14 -18.69 17.54 15.04
CA VAL A 14 -17.27 17.13 15.13
C VAL A 14 -17.09 15.86 15.99
N ILE A 15 -17.91 15.71 17.04
CA ILE A 15 -17.89 14.54 17.94
C ILE A 15 -18.44 13.29 17.25
N ASP A 16 -19.50 13.42 16.45
CA ASP A 16 -20.02 12.31 15.64
C ASP A 16 -18.97 11.89 14.61
N ARG A 17 -18.30 12.85 13.96
CA ARG A 17 -17.17 12.58 13.05
C ARG A 17 -16.04 11.83 13.74
N LEU A 18 -15.67 12.21 14.97
CA LEU A 18 -14.68 11.48 15.77
C LEU A 18 -15.09 10.04 16.07
N ARG A 19 -16.39 9.78 16.31
CA ARG A 19 -16.90 8.42 16.55
C ARG A 19 -16.84 7.55 15.28
N PHE A 20 -16.93 8.16 14.11
CA PHE A 20 -16.70 7.51 12.82
C PHE A 20 -15.20 7.33 12.47
N ILE A 21 -14.27 7.89 13.24
CA ILE A 21 -12.82 7.67 13.04
C ILE A 21 -12.42 6.24 13.40
N GLY A 22 -13.08 5.59 14.38
CA GLY A 22 -12.76 4.20 14.74
C GLY A 22 -12.84 3.26 13.53
N PRO A 23 -14.01 3.12 12.89
CA PRO A 23 -14.16 2.30 11.69
C PRO A 23 -13.30 2.78 10.50
N SER A 24 -13.09 4.09 10.34
CA SER A 24 -12.29 4.61 9.21
C SER A 24 -10.80 4.42 9.40
N ALA A 25 -10.28 4.51 10.64
CA ALA A 25 -8.90 4.17 11.01
C ALA A 25 -8.62 2.69 10.74
N ILE A 26 -9.64 1.85 10.97
CA ILE A 26 -9.55 0.43 10.69
C ILE A 26 -9.41 0.16 9.19
N VAL A 27 -10.28 0.79 8.40
CA VAL A 27 -10.25 0.69 6.95
C VAL A 27 -8.97 1.31 6.38
N THR A 28 -8.48 2.44 6.90
CA THR A 28 -7.22 3.03 6.44
C THR A 28 -6.02 2.15 6.76
N GLY A 29 -5.99 1.46 7.90
CA GLY A 29 -4.98 0.46 8.22
C GLY A 29 -4.94 -0.69 7.21
N SER A 30 -6.10 -1.13 6.72
CA SER A 30 -6.19 -2.17 5.66
C SER A 30 -5.77 -1.69 4.26
N VAL A 31 -5.71 -0.37 4.04
CA VAL A 31 -5.38 0.26 2.75
C VAL A 31 -3.88 0.60 2.65
N VAL A 32 -3.12 0.48 3.76
CA VAL A 32 -1.66 0.62 3.71
C VAL A 32 -1.08 -0.57 2.93
N GLY A 33 -0.54 -0.29 1.74
CA GLY A 33 0.01 -1.31 0.86
C GLY A 33 1.23 -1.98 1.49
N SER A 34 1.25 -3.31 1.53
CA SER A 34 2.37 -4.09 2.06
C SER A 34 3.70 -3.75 1.36
N GLY A 35 3.67 -3.46 0.06
CA GLY A 35 4.84 -3.02 -0.71
C GLY A 35 5.39 -1.65 -0.28
N SER A 36 4.52 -0.69 0.04
CA SER A 36 4.94 0.64 0.47
C SER A 36 5.69 0.65 1.81
N ILE A 37 5.37 -0.30 2.69
CA ILE A 37 5.99 -0.42 4.01
C ILE A 37 7.47 -0.83 3.91
N VAL A 38 7.84 -1.65 2.92
CA VAL A 38 9.23 -2.10 2.73
C VAL A 38 9.99 -1.15 1.81
N MET A 39 9.35 -0.67 0.73
CA MET A 39 10.01 0.17 -0.28
C MET A 39 10.27 1.60 0.21
N THR A 40 9.42 2.16 1.07
CA THR A 40 9.62 3.54 1.58
C THR A 40 10.86 3.65 2.48
N PRO A 41 11.07 2.76 3.47
CA PRO A 41 12.33 2.73 4.22
C PRO A 41 13.54 2.41 3.35
N LEU A 42 13.40 1.55 2.33
CA LEU A 42 14.48 1.26 1.38
C LEU A 42 14.90 2.51 0.60
N LEU A 43 13.94 3.31 0.13
CA LEU A 43 14.22 4.59 -0.51
C LEU A 43 14.88 5.57 0.45
N GLY A 44 14.40 5.65 1.69
CA GLY A 44 15.01 6.49 2.74
C GLY A 44 16.43 6.04 3.10
N ALA A 45 16.71 4.74 3.08
CA ALA A 45 18.05 4.20 3.32
C ALA A 45 19.02 4.51 2.17
N ALA A 46 18.54 4.46 0.92
CA ALA A 46 19.36 4.72 -0.27
C ALA A 46 19.56 6.21 -0.56
N ALA A 47 18.48 7.00 -0.54
CA ALA A 47 18.48 8.41 -0.94
C ALA A 47 18.44 9.40 0.25
N GLY A 48 18.42 8.89 1.49
CA GLY A 48 18.26 9.72 2.68
C GLY A 48 16.95 10.52 2.66
N PHE A 49 17.04 11.78 3.10
CA PHE A 49 15.90 12.71 3.10
C PHE A 49 15.66 13.41 1.75
N THR A 50 16.57 13.31 0.78
CA THR A 50 16.52 14.07 -0.48
C THR A 50 15.21 13.88 -1.26
N LEU A 51 14.62 12.69 -1.18
CA LEU A 51 13.36 12.34 -1.86
C LEU A 51 12.14 12.39 -0.93
N LEU A 52 12.24 13.04 0.23
CA LEU A 52 11.11 13.19 1.15
C LEU A 52 9.93 13.93 0.51
N TRP A 53 10.19 15.00 -0.24
CA TRP A 53 9.14 15.74 -0.97
C TRP A 53 8.41 14.84 -1.99
N TRP A 54 9.15 13.93 -2.65
CA TRP A 54 8.59 12.99 -3.63
C TRP A 54 7.67 11.97 -2.95
N LEU A 55 8.09 11.42 -1.80
CA LEU A 55 7.28 10.53 -0.98
C LEU A 55 5.99 11.20 -0.49
N LEU A 56 6.08 12.44 -0.02
CA LEU A 56 4.91 13.20 0.44
C LEU A 56 3.92 13.45 -0.72
N LEU A 57 4.43 13.79 -1.90
CA LEU A 57 3.60 13.97 -3.10
C LEU A 57 2.89 12.68 -3.49
N SER A 58 3.60 11.54 -3.44
CA SER A 58 3.04 10.22 -3.68
C SER A 58 1.89 9.90 -2.73
N ILE A 59 2.12 10.03 -1.42
CA ILE A 59 1.11 9.76 -0.39
C ILE A 59 -0.13 10.65 -0.56
N TRP A 60 0.06 11.91 -0.97
CA TRP A 60 -1.04 12.85 -1.17
C TRP A 60 -1.85 12.58 -2.45
N THR A 61 -1.18 12.17 -3.52
CA THR A 61 -1.81 11.91 -4.82
C THR A 61 -2.67 10.65 -4.81
N LYS A 62 -2.25 9.62 -4.07
CA LYS A 62 -2.93 8.33 -3.95
C LYS A 62 -4.44 8.40 -3.70
N PRO A 63 -4.90 8.98 -2.57
CA PRO A 63 -6.34 9.02 -2.29
C PRO A 63 -7.10 9.86 -3.31
N ILE A 64 -6.47 10.85 -3.96
CA ILE A 64 -7.10 11.70 -4.96
C ILE A 64 -7.38 10.90 -6.23
N ILE A 65 -6.36 10.22 -6.76
CA ILE A 65 -6.50 9.37 -7.97
C ILE A 65 -7.50 8.24 -7.68
N GLN A 66 -7.37 7.57 -6.53
CA GLN A 66 -8.27 6.48 -6.16
C GLN A 66 -9.73 6.94 -5.99
N ALA A 67 -9.95 8.13 -5.42
CA ALA A 67 -11.30 8.69 -5.27
C ALA A 67 -11.93 9.06 -6.62
N GLU A 68 -11.17 9.65 -7.55
CA GLU A 68 -11.66 10.02 -8.88
C GLU A 68 -11.98 8.80 -9.74
N ILE A 69 -11.12 7.79 -9.74
CA ILE A 69 -11.38 6.51 -10.43
C ILE A 69 -12.63 5.84 -9.86
N SER A 70 -12.75 5.79 -8.53
CA SER A 70 -13.92 5.19 -7.87
C SER A 70 -15.20 5.94 -8.19
N ARG A 71 -15.17 7.28 -8.17
CA ARG A 71 -16.31 8.13 -8.54
C ARG A 71 -16.72 7.87 -9.99
N TYR A 72 -15.75 7.77 -10.90
CA TYR A 72 -16.00 7.47 -12.30
C TYR A 72 -16.73 6.12 -12.47
N VAL A 73 -16.22 5.05 -11.86
CA VAL A 73 -16.83 3.70 -11.92
C VAL A 73 -18.27 3.71 -11.39
N VAL A 74 -18.52 4.40 -10.27
CA VAL A 74 -19.85 4.48 -9.66
C VAL A 74 -20.84 5.28 -10.52
N VAL A 75 -20.41 6.40 -11.09
CA VAL A 75 -21.28 7.28 -11.90
C VAL A 75 -21.59 6.64 -13.26
N THR A 76 -20.57 6.09 -13.93
CA THR A 76 -20.72 5.55 -15.28
C THR A 76 -21.30 4.13 -15.28
N LYS A 77 -21.34 3.45 -14.11
CA LYS A 77 -21.75 2.04 -13.94
C LYS A 77 -20.98 1.06 -14.84
N LYS A 78 -19.78 1.46 -15.26
CA LYS A 78 -18.86 0.64 -16.04
C LYS A 78 -17.77 0.13 -15.13
N THR A 79 -17.31 -1.08 -15.37
CA THR A 79 -16.14 -1.61 -14.67
C THR A 79 -14.90 -0.81 -15.01
N PHE A 80 -13.91 -0.86 -14.14
CA PHE A 80 -12.61 -0.20 -14.34
C PHE A 80 -11.96 -0.59 -15.68
N LEU A 81 -12.02 -1.86 -16.06
CA LEU A 81 -11.46 -2.33 -17.33
C LEU A 81 -12.23 -1.82 -18.56
N GLU A 82 -13.56 -1.65 -18.45
CA GLU A 82 -14.38 -1.07 -19.51
C GLU A 82 -14.09 0.42 -19.70
N ALA A 83 -13.90 1.16 -18.59
CA ALA A 83 -13.49 2.56 -18.63
C ALA A 83 -12.14 2.73 -19.38
N PHE A 84 -11.17 1.86 -19.09
CA PHE A 84 -9.87 1.87 -19.75
C PHE A 84 -9.92 1.39 -21.21
N ALA A 85 -10.88 0.54 -21.55
CA ALA A 85 -11.09 0.10 -22.93
C ALA A 85 -11.59 1.22 -23.87
N GLU A 86 -12.19 2.27 -23.31
CA GLU A 86 -12.72 3.41 -24.06
C GLU A 86 -11.65 4.45 -24.43
N ILE A 87 -10.52 4.45 -23.73
CA ILE A 87 -9.42 5.40 -23.96
C ILE A 87 -8.90 5.28 -25.41
N PRO A 88 -8.71 6.41 -26.13
CA PRO A 88 -8.24 6.41 -27.50
C PRO A 88 -6.85 5.75 -27.61
N GLY A 89 -6.71 4.79 -28.53
CA GLY A 89 -5.49 4.02 -28.72
C GLY A 89 -5.71 2.79 -29.60
N PRO A 90 -4.68 1.95 -29.79
CA PRO A 90 -4.80 0.69 -30.52
C PRO A 90 -5.82 -0.23 -29.82
N LYS A 91 -6.85 -0.66 -30.55
CA LYS A 91 -7.90 -1.54 -30.03
C LYS A 91 -7.80 -2.90 -30.69
N THR A 92 -7.82 -3.94 -29.87
CA THR A 92 -8.04 -5.33 -30.30
C THR A 92 -9.51 -5.68 -30.09
N ASN A 93 -10.19 -6.22 -31.10
CA ASN A 93 -11.56 -6.69 -30.97
C ASN A 93 -11.55 -8.21 -30.88
N ILE A 94 -11.98 -8.75 -29.73
CA ILE A 94 -12.11 -10.19 -29.51
C ILE A 94 -13.57 -10.44 -29.09
N ASN A 95 -14.27 -11.32 -29.82
CA ASN A 95 -15.67 -11.69 -29.55
C ASN A 95 -16.65 -10.50 -29.43
N GLY A 96 -16.47 -9.44 -30.23
CA GLY A 96 -17.37 -8.28 -30.25
C GLY A 96 -17.18 -7.30 -29.08
N LYS A 97 -16.19 -7.54 -28.20
CA LYS A 97 -15.77 -6.58 -27.17
C LYS A 97 -14.45 -5.93 -27.58
N THR A 98 -14.40 -4.60 -27.52
CA THR A 98 -13.20 -3.83 -27.80
C THR A 98 -12.31 -3.78 -26.55
N THR A 99 -11.09 -4.32 -26.65
CA THR A 99 -10.06 -4.27 -25.61
C THR A 99 -8.96 -3.32 -26.06
N SER A 100 -8.75 -2.22 -25.32
CA SER A 100 -7.69 -1.24 -25.60
C SER A 100 -6.31 -1.80 -25.21
N TRP A 101 -5.24 -1.32 -25.85
CA TRP A 101 -3.84 -1.63 -25.50
C TRP A 101 -3.54 -1.44 -24.00
N LEU A 102 -4.19 -0.49 -23.35
CA LEU A 102 -4.05 -0.26 -21.91
C LEU A 102 -4.55 -1.43 -21.05
N VAL A 103 -5.58 -2.14 -21.50
CA VAL A 103 -6.08 -3.33 -20.77
C VAL A 103 -5.08 -4.48 -20.88
N TRP A 104 -4.42 -4.63 -22.03
CA TRP A 104 -3.32 -5.59 -22.18
C TRP A 104 -2.12 -5.22 -21.32
N PHE A 105 -1.77 -3.93 -21.25
CA PHE A 105 -0.73 -3.44 -20.36
C PHE A 105 -1.06 -3.72 -18.89
N MET A 106 -2.31 -3.47 -18.46
CA MET A 106 -2.76 -3.82 -17.11
C MET A 106 -2.67 -5.32 -16.82
N PHE A 107 -3.06 -6.15 -17.79
CA PHE A 107 -2.96 -7.60 -17.66
C PHE A 107 -1.50 -8.06 -17.53
N LEU A 108 -0.59 -7.50 -18.34
CA LEU A 108 0.85 -7.74 -18.21
C LEU A 108 1.40 -7.24 -16.86
N GLY A 109 0.87 -6.12 -16.35
CA GLY A 109 1.21 -5.55 -15.04
C GLY A 109 0.89 -6.48 -13.85
N VAL A 110 -0.02 -7.44 -14.02
CA VAL A 110 -0.30 -8.45 -12.99
C VAL A 110 0.92 -9.36 -12.73
N LEU A 111 1.76 -9.61 -13.74
CA LEU A 111 2.93 -10.49 -13.57
C LEU A 111 3.96 -9.88 -12.61
N PRO A 112 4.46 -8.63 -12.79
CA PRO A 112 5.29 -7.96 -11.79
C PRO A 112 4.62 -7.86 -10.42
N ALA A 113 3.30 -7.64 -10.35
CA ALA A 113 2.60 -7.53 -9.07
C ALA A 113 2.63 -8.85 -8.27
N ILE A 114 2.41 -9.99 -8.92
CA ILE A 114 2.51 -11.32 -8.30
C ILE A 114 3.95 -11.61 -7.86
N ILE A 115 4.92 -11.30 -8.72
CA ILE A 115 6.35 -11.46 -8.39
C ILE A 115 6.73 -10.59 -7.19
N GLY A 116 6.25 -9.34 -7.14
CA GLY A 116 6.46 -8.42 -6.02
C GLY A 116 5.90 -8.95 -4.70
N MET A 117 4.70 -9.54 -4.71
CA MET A 117 4.15 -10.21 -3.52
C MET A 117 5.02 -11.39 -3.07
N GLY A 118 5.60 -12.16 -4.00
CA GLY A 118 6.56 -13.21 -3.68
C GLY A 118 7.83 -12.67 -3.00
N GLY A 119 8.35 -11.54 -3.49
CA GLY A 119 9.48 -10.85 -2.88
C GLY A 119 9.22 -10.42 -1.42
N LEU A 120 8.00 -9.96 -1.12
CA LEU A 120 7.62 -9.60 0.26
C LEU A 120 7.62 -10.81 1.20
N VAL A 121 7.13 -11.97 0.75
CA VAL A 121 7.19 -13.22 1.54
C VAL A 121 8.65 -13.62 1.79
N GLY A 122 9.52 -13.48 0.79
CA GLY A 122 10.96 -13.70 0.93
C GLY A 122 11.61 -12.78 1.98
N ALA A 123 11.27 -11.48 1.96
CA ALA A 123 11.78 -10.52 2.93
C ALA A 123 11.36 -10.85 4.38
N VAL A 124 10.11 -11.31 4.58
CA VAL A 124 9.64 -11.79 5.89
C VAL A 124 10.41 -13.04 6.33
N ALA A 125 10.66 -13.97 5.41
CA ALA A 125 11.41 -15.19 5.70
C ALA A 125 12.88 -14.92 6.04
N GLU A 126 13.51 -13.95 5.38
CA GLU A 126 14.86 -13.48 5.69
C GLU A 126 14.91 -12.83 7.08
N ALA A 127 13.95 -11.96 7.40
CA ALA A 127 13.82 -11.39 8.73
C ALA A 127 13.63 -12.47 9.82
N GLY A 128 12.84 -13.51 9.54
CA GLY A 128 12.67 -14.66 10.44
C GLY A 128 13.96 -15.47 10.64
N THR A 129 14.74 -15.66 9.58
CA THR A 129 16.04 -16.35 9.64
C THR A 129 17.04 -15.56 10.48
N ASN A 130 17.04 -14.23 10.39
CA ASN A 130 17.87 -13.37 11.24
C ASN A 130 17.50 -13.46 12.73
N LEU A 131 16.22 -13.72 13.05
CA LEU A 131 15.76 -13.92 14.44
C LEU A 131 16.11 -15.32 14.97
N LEU A 132 15.96 -16.35 14.14
CA LEU A 132 16.28 -17.74 14.47
C LEU A 132 17.17 -18.34 13.38
N PRO A 133 18.51 -18.19 13.50
CA PRO A 133 19.46 -18.66 12.48
C PRO A 133 19.44 -20.18 12.25
N SER A 134 18.87 -20.93 13.20
CA SER A 134 18.72 -22.38 13.14
C SER A 134 17.68 -22.84 12.10
N ILE A 135 16.80 -21.95 11.63
CA ILE A 135 15.73 -22.26 10.67
C ILE A 135 16.08 -21.66 9.32
N ASN A 136 16.11 -22.49 8.28
CA ASN A 136 16.43 -22.06 6.92
C ASN A 136 15.30 -21.21 6.31
N ILE A 137 15.63 -20.35 5.35
CA ILE A 137 14.70 -19.42 4.71
C ILE A 137 13.51 -20.13 4.05
N GLU A 138 13.74 -21.31 3.44
CA GLU A 138 12.69 -22.11 2.80
C GLU A 138 11.61 -22.53 3.79
N ILE A 139 12.01 -22.91 5.01
CA ILE A 139 11.08 -23.33 6.07
C ILE A 139 10.25 -22.14 6.53
N TRP A 140 10.86 -20.96 6.66
CA TRP A 140 10.16 -19.74 7.00
C TRP A 140 9.15 -19.33 5.93
N VAL A 141 9.48 -19.45 4.65
CA VAL A 141 8.55 -19.21 3.54
C VAL A 141 7.35 -20.14 3.67
N VAL A 142 7.57 -21.45 3.77
CA VAL A 142 6.49 -22.45 3.88
C VAL A 142 5.61 -22.17 5.11
N LEU A 143 6.23 -21.86 6.25
CA LEU A 143 5.54 -21.58 7.50
C LEU A 143 4.69 -20.30 7.40
N SER A 144 5.22 -19.25 6.81
CA SER A 144 4.48 -18.00 6.58
C SER A 144 3.27 -18.21 5.66
N CYS A 145 3.45 -18.93 4.53
CA CYS A 145 2.36 -19.27 3.62
C CYS A 145 1.29 -20.13 4.30
N LEU A 146 1.69 -21.11 5.12
CA LEU A 146 0.77 -21.99 5.84
C LEU A 146 -0.03 -21.21 6.88
N ILE A 147 0.60 -20.30 7.64
CA ILE A 147 -0.10 -19.43 8.59
C ILE A 147 -1.11 -18.55 7.85
N THR A 148 -0.71 -17.89 6.77
CA THR A 148 -1.62 -17.06 5.96
C THR A 148 -2.80 -17.89 5.44
N TRP A 149 -2.54 -19.09 4.93
CA TRP A 149 -3.57 -20.00 4.45
C TRP A 149 -4.56 -20.41 5.55
N LEU A 150 -4.08 -20.74 6.75
CA LEU A 150 -4.93 -21.06 7.91
C LEU A 150 -5.80 -19.88 8.35
N ILE A 151 -5.26 -18.65 8.31
CA ILE A 151 -5.99 -17.43 8.62
C ILE A 151 -7.11 -17.22 7.59
N LEU A 152 -6.83 -17.42 6.29
CA LEU A 152 -7.80 -17.26 5.22
C LEU A 152 -8.94 -18.29 5.27
N ILE A 153 -8.66 -19.55 5.61
CA ILE A 153 -9.70 -20.59 5.73
C ILE A 153 -10.74 -20.27 6.79
N ARG A 154 -10.35 -19.56 7.88
CA ARG A 154 -11.28 -19.19 8.94
C ARG A 154 -12.35 -18.19 8.49
N GLY A 155 -12.20 -17.54 7.32
CA GLY A 155 -13.26 -16.92 6.53
C GLY A 155 -14.04 -15.76 7.15
N SER A 156 -13.82 -15.42 8.43
CA SER A 156 -14.53 -14.33 9.10
C SER A 156 -13.81 -13.00 8.85
N TYR A 157 -14.50 -12.09 8.16
CA TYR A 157 -14.03 -10.72 7.92
C TYR A 157 -13.60 -10.01 9.21
N SER A 158 -14.35 -10.18 10.30
CA SER A 158 -14.03 -9.55 11.58
C SER A 158 -12.74 -10.06 12.21
N ILE A 159 -12.36 -11.32 11.97
CA ILE A 159 -11.10 -11.88 12.46
C ILE A 159 -9.93 -11.31 11.65
N LEU A 160 -10.08 -11.27 10.32
CA LEU A 160 -9.06 -10.69 9.42
C LEU A 160 -8.82 -9.21 9.74
N GLU A 161 -9.90 -8.45 9.91
CA GLU A 161 -9.86 -7.04 10.28
C GLU A 161 -9.10 -6.84 11.60
N ASN A 162 -9.48 -7.53 12.67
CA ASN A 162 -8.82 -7.41 13.97
C ASN A 162 -7.33 -7.80 13.94
N ILE A 163 -6.97 -8.85 13.18
CA ILE A 163 -5.57 -9.27 13.03
C ILE A 163 -4.76 -8.21 12.29
N LEU A 164 -5.26 -7.73 11.13
CA LEU A 164 -4.58 -6.71 10.34
C LEU A 164 -4.39 -5.42 11.13
N LEU A 165 -5.38 -5.03 11.93
CA LEU A 165 -5.26 -3.87 12.82
C LEU A 165 -4.20 -4.06 13.89
N GLY A 166 -4.19 -5.22 14.54
CA GLY A 166 -3.15 -5.56 15.50
C GLY A 166 -1.77 -5.43 14.86
N MET A 167 -1.59 -5.97 13.64
CA MET A 167 -0.32 -5.90 12.92
C MET A 167 0.09 -4.46 12.58
N VAL A 168 -0.83 -3.64 12.06
CA VAL A 168 -0.53 -2.23 11.72
C VAL A 168 -0.20 -1.40 12.96
N LEU A 169 -0.93 -1.61 14.06
CA LEU A 169 -0.65 -0.92 15.32
C LEU A 169 0.72 -1.31 15.87
N VAL A 170 1.03 -2.61 15.91
CA VAL A 170 2.35 -3.09 16.36
C VAL A 170 3.46 -2.55 15.47
N PHE A 171 3.29 -2.59 14.14
CA PHE A 171 4.25 -2.05 13.18
C PHE A 171 4.50 -0.55 13.40
N SER A 172 3.44 0.25 13.58
CA SER A 172 3.53 1.68 13.84
C SER A 172 4.25 1.97 15.16
N LEU A 173 3.93 1.23 16.23
CA LEU A 173 4.60 1.35 17.52
C LEU A 173 6.09 1.00 17.45
N ILE A 174 6.45 -0.10 16.78
CA ILE A 174 7.85 -0.48 16.58
C ILE A 174 8.59 0.60 15.78
N THR A 175 7.97 1.13 14.72
CA THR A 175 8.56 2.19 13.90
C THR A 175 8.82 3.45 14.72
N LEU A 176 7.88 3.84 15.60
CA LEU A 176 8.08 4.95 16.53
C LEU A 176 9.23 4.69 17.51
N ILE A 177 9.29 3.49 18.09
CA ILE A 177 10.38 3.09 18.99
C ILE A 177 11.73 3.19 18.28
N ILE A 178 11.82 2.69 17.04
CA ILE A 178 13.02 2.79 16.21
C ILE A 178 13.37 4.27 15.97
N ALA A 179 12.40 5.10 15.58
CA ALA A 179 12.63 6.53 15.32
C ALA A 179 13.14 7.29 16.55
N PHE A 180 12.62 7.00 17.74
CA PHE A 180 13.14 7.58 18.99
C PHE A 180 14.51 7.00 19.37
N SER A 181 14.70 5.69 19.21
CA SER A 181 15.98 5.04 19.52
C SER A 181 17.11 5.52 18.62
N MET A 182 16.82 5.82 17.34
CA MET A 182 17.80 6.33 16.38
C MET A 182 18.41 7.67 16.79
N GLN A 183 17.71 8.49 17.59
CA GLN A 183 18.26 9.77 18.08
C GLN A 183 19.45 9.57 19.00
N SER A 184 19.59 8.39 19.63
CA SER A 184 20.74 8.06 20.48
C SER A 184 21.95 7.52 19.69
N THR A 185 21.81 7.34 18.37
CA THR A 185 22.82 6.71 17.52
C THR A 185 23.41 7.70 16.53
N SER A 186 24.47 7.32 15.83
CA SER A 186 25.14 8.11 14.79
C SER A 186 24.25 8.50 13.61
N TYR A 187 23.05 7.91 13.50
CA TYR A 187 22.04 8.17 12.48
C TYR A 187 20.95 9.12 12.99
N GLU A 188 21.32 10.09 13.84
CA GLU A 188 20.41 11.06 14.42
C GLU A 188 19.66 11.85 13.33
N LEU A 189 18.36 12.04 13.56
CA LEU A 189 17.49 12.82 12.71
C LEU A 189 17.70 14.32 12.97
N ASN A 190 18.44 14.99 12.08
CA ASN A 190 18.58 16.44 12.17
C ASN A 190 17.38 17.12 11.48
N THR A 191 16.75 18.07 12.14
CA THR A 191 15.66 18.88 11.56
C THR A 191 16.10 19.58 10.27
N ALA A 192 17.36 19.96 10.15
CA ALA A 192 17.94 20.52 8.93
C ALA A 192 17.90 19.53 7.74
N GLN A 193 18.04 18.22 7.99
CA GLN A 193 17.93 17.19 6.94
C GLN A 193 16.48 17.01 6.48
N VAL A 194 15.52 17.10 7.38
CA VAL A 194 14.09 17.06 7.02
C VAL A 194 13.74 18.25 6.14
N PHE A 195 14.20 19.45 6.50
CA PHE A 195 13.99 20.65 5.67
C PHE A 195 14.76 20.60 4.35
N SER A 196 15.98 20.05 4.33
CA SER A 196 16.73 19.89 3.07
C SER A 196 16.05 18.89 2.14
N GLY A 197 15.38 17.87 2.69
CA GLY A 197 14.57 16.89 1.97
C GLY A 197 13.27 17.44 1.37
N LEU A 198 12.86 18.63 1.80
CA LEU A 198 11.76 19.38 1.19
C LEU A 198 12.23 20.26 0.02
N ASN A 199 13.54 20.36 -0.22
CA ASN A 199 14.02 20.96 -1.47
C ASN A 199 13.75 20.00 -2.63
N PHE A 200 13.17 20.55 -3.71
CA PHE A 200 12.87 19.85 -4.96
C PHE A 200 14.14 19.49 -5.76
N SER A 201 15.00 18.68 -5.16
CA SER A 201 16.16 18.10 -5.80
C SER A 201 15.83 16.66 -6.20
N LEU A 202 16.12 16.33 -7.45
CA LEU A 202 15.85 15.02 -8.01
C LEU A 202 17.17 14.39 -8.48
N PRO A 203 17.82 13.57 -7.64
CA PRO A 203 18.99 12.82 -8.05
C PRO A 203 18.59 11.72 -9.04
N PHE A 204 19.10 11.78 -10.27
CA PHE A 204 18.78 10.81 -11.33
C PHE A 204 19.24 9.38 -11.00
N GLU A 205 20.21 9.21 -10.11
CA GLU A 205 20.70 7.91 -9.65
C GLU A 205 19.61 7.11 -8.92
N TYR A 206 18.81 7.78 -8.09
CA TYR A 206 17.73 7.13 -7.32
C TYR A 206 16.37 7.18 -8.02
N LEU A 207 16.29 7.76 -9.22
CA LEU A 207 15.04 7.88 -9.99
C LEU A 207 14.35 6.53 -10.23
N PRO A 208 15.05 5.44 -10.63
CA PRO A 208 14.38 4.15 -10.83
C PRO A 208 13.73 3.63 -9.54
N LEU A 209 14.41 3.81 -8.40
CA LEU A 209 13.90 3.39 -7.09
C LEU A 209 12.73 4.28 -6.65
N ALA A 210 12.81 5.59 -6.88
CA ALA A 210 11.75 6.55 -6.59
C ALA A 210 10.47 6.27 -7.40
N LEU A 211 10.63 5.93 -8.69
CA LEU A 211 9.54 5.52 -9.57
C LEU A 211 8.97 4.15 -9.18
N ALA A 212 9.82 3.20 -8.78
CA ALA A 212 9.37 1.91 -8.27
C ALA A 212 8.54 2.09 -7.00
N VAL A 213 8.99 2.91 -6.05
CA VAL A 213 8.23 3.22 -4.82
C VAL A 213 6.90 3.85 -5.18
N PHE A 214 6.89 4.84 -6.08
CA PHE A 214 5.66 5.49 -6.56
C PHE A 214 4.69 4.49 -7.22
N GLY A 215 5.21 3.60 -8.07
CA GLY A 215 4.41 2.58 -8.76
C GLY A 215 3.96 1.40 -7.88
N PHE A 216 4.58 1.18 -6.72
CA PHE A 216 4.11 0.20 -5.73
C PHE A 216 3.13 0.82 -4.71
N THR A 217 3.14 2.15 -4.57
CA THR A 217 2.21 2.87 -3.72
C THR A 217 0.85 3.14 -4.38
N GLU A 218 0.83 3.27 -5.72
CA GLU A 218 -0.32 3.57 -6.59
C GLU A 218 -0.78 2.35 -7.40
#